data_AF-A0A7S2S5U2-F1
#
_entry.id   AF-A0A7S2S5U2-F1
#
_cell.length_a   1.000
_cell.length_b   1.000
_cell.length_c   1.000
_cell.angle_alpha   90.00
_cell.angle_beta   90.00
_cell.angle_gamma   90.00
#
_symmetry.space_group_name_H-M   'P 1'
#
loop_
_entity.id
_entity.type
_entity.pdbx_description
1 polymer ?
#
loop_
_entity_poly.entity_id
_entity_poly.type
_entity_poly.pdbx_seq_one_letter_code
_entity_poly.pdbx_strand_id
1 'polypeptide(L)'
;MIILLTGIATRSGGTESTGVTDSIIPQLVSLPATHPTKILDEFSSGTVGQSIYCLNIVLISLGQSLMLQLSQVVSIGFLIIVYYLVSIDKVSERYLERLKEPKRFIFGRYCPEFTSIFMIAMLYAVTVPLIMLAASIYFFLATKVYTHQACFVFFQPFEGGGKLMRLVNRTLFFILYTSILVFTVILYGKDAKRQASSFLIIVGIMTLSKHRSM
;
A
#
# COMPACT_ATOMS: atom_id res chain seq x y z
N MET A 1 -12.27 3.05 10.51
CA MET A 1 -12.11 3.14 11.98
C MET A 1 -12.44 1.81 12.69
N ILE A 2 -12.23 0.64 12.07
CA ILE A 2 -12.46 -0.68 12.69
C ILE A 2 -11.24 -1.63 12.53
N ILE A 3 -10.26 -1.30 11.70
CA ILE A 3 -9.06 -2.15 11.49
C ILE A 3 -7.85 -1.67 12.32
N LEU A 4 -7.95 -0.52 12.99
CA LEU A 4 -6.88 0.04 13.82
C LEU A 4 -6.80 -0.58 15.23
N LEU A 5 -7.79 -1.40 15.62
CA LEU A 5 -7.86 -2.03 16.95
C LEU A 5 -7.43 -3.51 16.97
N THR A 6 -7.40 -4.20 15.83
CA THR A 6 -7.05 -5.63 15.77
C THR A 6 -5.55 -5.91 15.62
N GLY A 7 -4.72 -4.87 15.40
CA GLY A 7 -3.26 -5.01 15.28
C GLY A 7 -2.50 -5.04 16.61
N ILE A 8 -3.14 -4.72 17.74
CA ILE A 8 -2.50 -4.67 19.06
C ILE A 8 -2.80 -5.94 19.90
N ALA A 9 -3.76 -6.78 19.49
CA ALA A 9 -4.31 -7.83 20.35
C ALA A 9 -3.74 -9.25 20.15
N THR A 10 -2.75 -9.47 19.29
CA THR A 10 -2.17 -10.83 19.05
C THR A 10 -0.72 -10.99 19.50
N ARG A 11 -0.35 -10.31 20.60
CA ARG A 11 0.87 -10.63 21.36
C ARG A 11 0.55 -10.75 22.85
N SER A 12 -0.28 -11.73 23.22
CA SER A 12 -0.40 -12.18 24.61
C SER A 12 0.02 -13.64 24.75
N GLY A 13 1.30 -13.81 25.05
CA GLY A 13 1.88 -15.04 25.55
C GLY A 13 3.16 -14.68 26.29
N GLY A 14 3.06 -14.46 27.59
CA GLY A 14 4.20 -14.43 28.52
C GLY A 14 4.54 -13.09 29.19
N THR A 15 4.00 -12.92 30.40
CA THR A 15 4.58 -12.26 31.60
C THR A 15 4.86 -10.74 31.62
N GLU A 16 4.11 -10.07 32.51
CA GLU A 16 4.43 -8.87 33.32
C GLU A 16 5.21 -7.72 32.67
N SER A 17 4.52 -6.59 32.43
CA SER A 17 5.17 -5.37 31.93
C SER A 17 4.49 -4.05 32.32
N THR A 18 3.85 -3.97 33.49
CA THR A 18 3.40 -2.68 34.06
C THR A 18 4.56 -1.75 34.46
N GLY A 19 5.82 -2.21 34.39
CA GLY A 19 7.04 -1.39 34.55
C GLY A 19 7.83 -1.13 33.25
N VAL A 20 7.34 -1.56 32.09
CA VAL A 20 8.10 -1.50 30.82
C VAL A 20 7.78 -0.24 30.01
N THR A 21 6.56 0.28 30.11
CA THR A 21 6.19 1.54 29.42
C THR A 21 6.91 2.75 29.99
N ASP A 22 7.21 2.76 31.30
CA ASP A 22 7.92 3.87 31.95
C ASP A 22 9.45 3.81 31.77
N SER A 23 10.00 2.65 31.38
CA SER A 23 11.43 2.46 31.17
C SER A 23 11.86 2.50 29.70
N ILE A 24 10.98 2.12 28.76
CA ILE A 24 11.31 2.14 27.32
C ILE A 24 11.40 3.58 26.78
N ILE A 25 10.52 4.49 27.19
CA ILE A 25 10.52 5.88 26.69
C ILE A 25 11.82 6.63 27.03
N PRO A 26 12.33 6.63 28.29
CA PRO A 26 13.62 7.26 28.60
C PRO A 26 14.83 6.53 28.00
N GLN A 27 14.76 5.22 27.75
CA GLN A 27 15.80 4.48 27.03
C GLN A 27 15.85 4.88 25.54
N LEU A 28 14.70 4.96 24.86
CA LEU A 28 14.62 5.42 23.47
C LEU A 28 15.11 6.87 23.29
N VAL A 29 14.90 7.73 24.29
CA VAL A 29 15.37 9.12 24.31
C VAL A 29 16.89 9.22 24.59
N SER A 30 17.50 8.24 25.27
CA SER A 30 18.93 8.24 25.60
C SER A 30 19.82 7.44 24.64
N LEU A 31 19.23 6.61 23.76
CA LEU A 31 19.93 5.90 22.68
C LEU A 31 20.71 6.80 21.70
N PRO A 32 20.23 7.99 21.29
CA PRO A 32 21.00 8.90 20.42
C PRO A 32 22.26 9.44 21.08
N ALA A 33 22.25 9.61 22.41
CA ALA A 33 23.33 10.26 23.15
C ALA A 33 24.45 9.29 23.54
N THR A 34 24.17 8.00 23.65
CA THR A 34 25.11 7.01 24.23
C THR A 34 25.78 6.11 23.20
N HIS A 35 25.06 5.64 22.16
CA HIS A 35 25.63 4.80 21.11
C HIS A 35 24.91 5.00 19.75
N PRO A 36 25.41 5.90 18.88
CA PRO A 36 24.75 6.22 17.61
C PRO A 36 24.67 5.03 16.64
N THR A 37 25.52 4.02 16.79
CA THR A 37 25.55 2.83 15.93
C THR A 37 24.41 1.86 16.23
N LYS A 38 23.92 1.79 17.47
CA LYS A 38 22.85 0.85 17.87
C LYS A 38 21.48 1.19 17.25
N ILE A 39 21.26 2.45 16.88
CA ILE A 39 20.02 2.88 16.22
C ILE A 39 19.87 2.18 14.87
N LEU A 40 20.98 2.01 14.16
CA LEU A 40 20.97 1.44 12.82
C LEU A 40 20.70 -0.06 12.86
N ASP A 41 21.24 -0.74 13.86
CA ASP A 41 21.00 -2.16 14.11
C ASP A 41 19.53 -2.42 14.47
N GLU A 42 18.96 -1.58 15.34
CA GLU A 42 17.56 -1.68 15.75
C GLU A 42 16.58 -1.31 14.62
N PHE A 43 16.94 -0.36 13.76
CA PHE A 43 16.15 -0.03 12.58
C PHE A 43 16.12 -1.19 11.58
N SER A 44 17.27 -1.82 11.34
CA SER A 44 17.39 -2.97 10.45
C SER A 44 16.61 -4.18 10.99
N SER A 45 16.71 -4.48 12.29
CA SER A 45 15.97 -5.56 12.92
C SER A 45 14.46 -5.30 12.92
N GLY A 46 14.05 -4.05 13.23
CA GLY A 46 12.67 -3.62 13.22
C GLY A 46 12.01 -3.70 11.84
N THR A 47 12.73 -3.32 10.78
CA THR A 47 12.22 -3.40 9.40
C THR A 47 11.90 -4.84 9.00
N VAL A 48 12.78 -5.79 9.34
CA VAL A 48 12.52 -7.22 9.08
C VAL A 48 11.35 -7.72 9.94
N GLY A 49 11.24 -7.29 11.19
CA GLY A 49 10.10 -7.63 12.06
C GLY A 49 8.74 -7.15 11.53
N GLN A 50 8.70 -5.96 10.90
CA GLN A 50 7.47 -5.40 10.30
C GLN A 50 7.06 -6.07 8.97
N SER A 51 7.93 -6.90 8.38
CA SER A 51 7.64 -7.54 7.09
C SER A 51 6.39 -8.43 7.12
N ILE A 52 6.12 -9.12 8.24
CA ILE A 52 4.92 -9.97 8.40
C ILE A 52 3.64 -9.13 8.36
N TYR A 53 3.66 -7.95 9.00
CA TYR A 53 2.54 -7.02 8.95
C TYR A 53 2.29 -6.53 7.52
N CYS A 54 3.36 -6.15 6.81
CA CYS A 54 3.26 -5.73 5.41
C CYS A 54 2.75 -6.84 4.49
N LEU A 55 3.17 -8.09 4.72
CA LEU A 55 2.66 -9.27 4.01
C LEU A 55 1.16 -9.43 4.25
N ASN A 56 0.72 -9.35 5.51
CA ASN A 56 -0.70 -9.46 5.86
C ASN A 56 -1.54 -8.37 5.17
N ILE A 57 -1.05 -7.14 5.09
CA ILE A 57 -1.73 -6.07 4.34
C ILE A 57 -1.88 -6.46 2.88
N VAL A 58 -0.82 -6.94 2.22
CA VAL A 58 -0.88 -7.34 0.81
C VAL A 58 -1.88 -8.47 0.58
N LEU A 59 -1.91 -9.47 1.47
CA LEU A 59 -2.87 -10.57 1.40
C LEU A 59 -4.32 -10.10 1.60
N ILE A 60 -4.56 -9.24 2.58
CA ILE A 60 -5.89 -8.66 2.82
C ILE A 60 -6.31 -7.81 1.62
N SER A 61 -5.41 -7.02 1.05
CA SER A 61 -5.68 -6.25 -0.16
C SER A 61 -6.01 -7.15 -1.36
N LEU A 62 -5.32 -8.27 -1.51
CA LEU A 62 -5.57 -9.25 -2.55
C LEU A 62 -6.95 -9.90 -2.40
N GLY A 63 -7.30 -10.36 -1.21
CA GLY A 63 -8.60 -10.97 -0.95
C GLY A 63 -9.72 -9.93 -0.96
N GLN A 64 -9.71 -9.02 0.00
CA GLN A 64 -10.82 -8.10 0.24
C GLN A 64 -11.00 -7.08 -0.89
N SER A 65 -9.94 -6.42 -1.36
CA SER A 65 -10.10 -5.29 -2.28
C SER A 65 -10.43 -5.76 -3.70
N LEU A 66 -9.79 -6.81 -4.21
CA LEU A 66 -10.09 -7.32 -5.54
C LEU A 66 -11.43 -8.06 -5.59
N MET A 67 -11.73 -8.93 -4.62
CA MET A 67 -12.97 -9.71 -4.63
C MET A 67 -14.20 -8.83 -4.39
N LEU A 68 -14.15 -7.88 -3.45
CA LEU A 68 -15.29 -6.98 -3.21
C LEU A 68 -15.54 -6.04 -4.38
N GLN A 69 -14.50 -5.64 -5.10
CA GLN A 69 -14.68 -4.84 -6.30
C GLN A 69 -15.30 -5.66 -7.43
N LEU A 70 -14.85 -6.90 -7.65
CA LEU A 70 -15.44 -7.79 -8.67
C LEU A 70 -16.92 -8.05 -8.38
N SER A 71 -17.24 -8.38 -7.13
CA SER A 71 -18.62 -8.66 -6.70
C SER A 71 -19.50 -7.41 -6.59
N GLN A 72 -18.92 -6.21 -6.60
CA GLN A 72 -19.62 -4.93 -6.43
C GLN A 72 -20.59 -4.91 -5.23
N VAL A 73 -20.18 -5.54 -4.13
CA VAL A 73 -21.05 -5.74 -2.95
C VAL A 73 -21.66 -4.43 -2.46
N VAL A 74 -20.89 -3.33 -2.52
CA VAL A 74 -21.37 -2.01 -2.09
C VAL A 74 -22.46 -1.45 -3.00
N SER A 75 -22.32 -1.60 -4.32
CA SER A 75 -23.30 -1.05 -5.27
C SER A 75 -24.58 -1.85 -5.28
N ILE A 76 -24.46 -3.18 -5.30
CA ILE A 76 -25.61 -4.10 -5.26
C ILE A 76 -26.29 -4.01 -3.90
N GLY A 77 -25.53 -3.99 -2.80
CA GLY A 77 -26.06 -3.85 -1.45
C GLY A 77 -26.85 -2.55 -1.26
N PHE A 78 -26.35 -1.42 -1.78
CA PHE A 78 -27.09 -0.17 -1.77
C PHE A 78 -28.39 -0.27 -2.59
N LEU A 79 -28.35 -0.87 -3.77
CA LEU A 79 -29.55 -1.06 -4.61
C LEU A 79 -30.59 -1.94 -3.92
N ILE A 80 -30.17 -3.02 -3.26
CA ILE A 80 -31.05 -3.89 -2.46
C ILE A 80 -31.71 -3.11 -1.31
N ILE A 81 -30.94 -2.28 -0.60
CA ILE A 81 -31.48 -1.46 0.50
C ILE A 81 -32.52 -0.46 -0.03
N VAL A 82 -32.21 0.24 -1.13
CA VAL A 82 -33.15 1.19 -1.76
C VAL A 82 -34.41 0.46 -2.24
N TYR A 83 -34.25 -0.70 -2.87
CA TYR A 83 -35.37 -1.53 -3.33
C TYR A 83 -36.28 -1.98 -2.18
N TYR A 84 -35.71 -2.30 -1.01
CA TYR A 84 -36.50 -2.71 0.16
C TYR A 84 -37.20 -1.53 0.85
N LEU A 85 -36.56 -0.35 0.91
CA LEU A 85 -37.10 0.83 1.58
C LEU A 85 -38.08 1.63 0.73
N VAL A 86 -37.94 1.57 -0.60
CA VAL A 86 -38.71 2.38 -1.54
C VAL A 86 -39.63 1.46 -2.35
N SER A 87 -40.93 1.50 -2.06
CA SER A 87 -41.93 0.77 -2.86
C SER A 87 -41.93 1.30 -4.30
N ILE A 88 -41.55 0.43 -5.24
CA ILE A 88 -41.36 0.72 -6.67
C ILE A 88 -42.60 1.36 -7.30
N ASP A 89 -43.79 0.95 -6.84
CA ASP A 89 -45.08 1.42 -7.37
C ASP A 89 -45.36 2.90 -7.11
N LYS A 90 -44.63 3.53 -6.17
CA LYS A 90 -44.87 4.93 -5.76
C LYS A 90 -43.91 5.93 -6.40
N VAL A 91 -42.98 5.48 -7.23
CA VAL A 91 -41.85 6.29 -7.68
C VAL A 91 -41.85 6.49 -9.19
N SER A 92 -41.55 7.73 -9.61
CA SER A 92 -41.48 8.08 -11.04
C SER A 92 -40.42 7.27 -11.78
N GLU A 93 -40.71 6.84 -13.01
CA GLU A 93 -39.76 6.10 -13.87
C GLU A 93 -38.40 6.80 -14.03
N ARG A 94 -38.40 8.14 -14.14
CA ARG A 94 -37.17 8.95 -14.23
C ARG A 94 -36.23 8.78 -13.03
N TYR A 95 -36.78 8.53 -11.84
CA TYR A 95 -35.97 8.29 -10.64
C TYR A 95 -35.35 6.89 -10.68
N LEU A 96 -36.09 5.89 -11.18
CA LEU A 96 -35.57 4.53 -11.38
C LEU A 96 -34.46 4.49 -12.43
N GLU A 97 -34.56 5.30 -13.49
CA GLU A 97 -33.50 5.44 -14.50
C GLU A 97 -32.22 6.04 -13.91
N ARG A 98 -32.34 7.07 -13.06
CA ARG A 98 -31.18 7.66 -12.36
C ARG A 98 -30.49 6.68 -11.41
N LEU A 99 -31.25 5.81 -10.76
CA LEU A 99 -30.69 4.76 -9.89
C LEU A 99 -29.91 3.69 -10.67
N LYS A 100 -30.20 3.50 -11.96
CA LYS A 100 -29.51 2.58 -12.85
C LYS A 100 -28.27 3.19 -13.50
N GLU A 101 -27.95 4.46 -13.21
CA GLU A 101 -26.75 5.09 -13.77
C GLU A 101 -25.49 4.29 -13.39
N PRO A 102 -24.63 3.97 -14.38
CA PRO A 102 -23.40 3.22 -14.12
C PRO A 102 -22.48 3.99 -13.18
N LYS A 103 -21.53 3.30 -12.55
CA LYS A 103 -20.63 3.93 -11.57
C LYS A 103 -19.46 4.64 -12.26
N ARG A 104 -19.08 5.81 -11.74
CA ARG A 104 -17.88 6.56 -12.16
C ARG A 104 -16.61 5.87 -11.67
N PHE A 105 -15.58 5.81 -12.51
CA PHE A 105 -14.24 5.40 -12.08
C PHE A 105 -13.51 6.54 -11.34
N ILE A 106 -13.25 6.35 -10.05
CA ILE A 106 -12.59 7.36 -9.19
C ILE A 106 -11.10 7.05 -9.10
N PHE A 107 -10.30 7.62 -10.00
CA PHE A 107 -8.84 7.43 -10.03
C PHE A 107 -8.15 7.74 -8.69
N GLY A 108 -8.64 8.73 -7.93
CA GLY A 108 -8.08 9.11 -6.64
C GLY A 108 -8.15 8.03 -5.55
N ARG A 109 -8.99 7.00 -5.71
CA ARG A 109 -9.06 5.86 -4.79
C ARG A 109 -8.20 4.69 -5.27
N TYR A 110 -8.31 4.35 -6.55
CA TYR A 110 -7.67 3.15 -7.11
C TYR A 110 -6.17 3.34 -7.36
N CYS A 111 -5.75 4.51 -7.88
CA CYS A 111 -4.33 4.77 -8.14
C CYS A 111 -3.43 4.65 -6.90
N PRO A 112 -3.75 5.28 -5.73
CA PRO A 112 -2.89 5.13 -4.56
C PRO A 112 -2.90 3.71 -3.97
N GLU A 113 -3.99 2.95 -4.13
CA GLU A 113 -4.07 1.56 -3.68
C GLU A 113 -3.07 0.66 -4.42
N PHE A 114 -3.02 0.75 -5.75
CA PHE A 114 -2.03 0.00 -6.53
C PHE A 114 -0.60 0.45 -6.24
N THR A 115 -0.43 1.76 -6.09
CA THR A 115 0.86 2.39 -5.87
C THR A 115 1.45 1.99 -4.51
N SER A 116 0.62 1.86 -3.46
CA SER A 116 1.07 1.44 -2.13
C SER A 116 1.50 -0.03 -2.10
N ILE A 117 0.77 -0.91 -2.78
CA ILE A 117 1.13 -2.34 -2.88
C ILE A 117 2.43 -2.49 -3.69
N PHE A 118 2.59 -1.73 -4.77
CA PHE A 118 3.84 -1.66 -5.51
C PHE A 118 5.00 -1.18 -4.62
N MET A 119 4.77 -0.15 -3.80
CA MET A 119 5.78 0.35 -2.86
C MET A 119 6.22 -0.71 -1.85
N ILE A 120 5.27 -1.43 -1.24
CA ILE A 120 5.58 -2.51 -0.29
C ILE A 120 6.36 -3.63 -1.00
N ALA A 121 5.94 -4.02 -2.21
CA ALA A 121 6.60 -5.06 -2.98
C ALA A 121 8.07 -4.70 -3.28
N MET A 122 8.33 -3.47 -3.73
CA MET A 122 9.68 -3.00 -4.00
C MET A 122 10.54 -2.87 -2.74
N LEU A 123 9.98 -2.41 -1.63
CA LEU A 123 10.71 -2.23 -0.37
C LEU A 123 11.17 -3.57 0.22
N TYR A 124 10.34 -4.61 0.13
CA TYR A 124 10.65 -5.93 0.68
C TYR A 124 11.15 -6.95 -0.36
N ALA A 125 11.31 -6.57 -1.63
CA ALA A 125 11.70 -7.49 -2.71
C ALA A 125 12.98 -8.27 -2.40
N VAL A 126 13.98 -7.62 -1.79
CA VAL A 126 15.28 -8.23 -1.47
C VAL A 126 15.29 -8.92 -0.12
N THR A 127 14.55 -8.40 0.87
CA THR A 127 14.57 -8.95 2.24
C THR A 127 13.63 -10.15 2.41
N VAL A 128 12.44 -10.10 1.82
CA VAL A 128 11.39 -11.11 1.98
C VAL A 128 10.73 -11.35 0.61
N PRO A 129 11.29 -12.25 -0.23
CA PRO A 129 10.82 -12.46 -1.60
C PRO A 129 9.39 -13.02 -1.66
N LEU A 130 8.88 -13.60 -0.57
CA LEU A 130 7.51 -14.07 -0.48
C LEU A 130 6.48 -12.95 -0.69
N ILE A 131 6.78 -11.73 -0.23
CA ILE A 131 5.91 -10.55 -0.43
C ILE A 131 5.84 -10.18 -1.91
N MET A 132 6.97 -10.30 -2.63
CA MET A 132 7.03 -10.05 -4.07
C MET A 132 6.16 -11.04 -4.85
N LEU A 133 6.16 -12.32 -4.45
CA LEU A 133 5.29 -13.34 -5.04
C LEU A 133 3.82 -13.00 -4.81
N ALA A 134 3.43 -12.66 -3.59
CA ALA A 134 2.07 -12.25 -3.27
C ALA A 134 1.62 -11.01 -4.07
N ALA A 135 2.50 -10.02 -4.21
CA ALA A 135 2.24 -8.82 -5.01
C ALA A 135 2.12 -9.13 -6.52
N SER A 136 2.89 -10.08 -7.04
CA SER A 136 2.77 -10.54 -8.43
C SER A 136 1.39 -11.15 -8.71
N ILE A 137 0.91 -12.02 -7.82
CA ILE A 137 -0.44 -12.59 -7.90
C ILE A 137 -1.49 -11.47 -7.82
N TYR A 138 -1.29 -10.49 -6.93
CA TYR A 138 -2.17 -9.32 -6.83
C TYR A 138 -2.28 -8.58 -8.17
N PHE A 139 -1.16 -8.23 -8.81
CA PHE A 139 -1.19 -7.50 -10.09
C PHE A 139 -1.77 -8.32 -11.23
N PHE A 140 -1.51 -9.64 -11.24
CA PHE A 140 -2.11 -10.54 -12.22
C PHE A 140 -3.64 -10.56 -12.13
N LEU A 141 -4.18 -10.74 -10.92
CA LEU A 141 -5.62 -10.74 -10.67
C LEU A 141 -6.24 -9.35 -10.90
N ALA A 142 -5.58 -8.29 -10.43
CA ALA A 142 -6.01 -6.92 -10.65
C ALA A 142 -6.17 -6.63 -12.15
N THR A 143 -5.20 -7.02 -12.98
CA THR A 143 -5.28 -6.82 -14.43
C THR A 143 -6.56 -7.44 -15.01
N LYS A 144 -6.91 -8.67 -14.61
CA LYS A 144 -8.14 -9.34 -15.08
C LYS A 144 -9.41 -8.67 -14.55
N VAL A 145 -9.48 -8.38 -13.25
CA VAL A 145 -10.66 -7.80 -12.59
C VAL A 145 -10.96 -6.40 -13.14
N TYR A 146 -9.96 -5.53 -13.20
CA TYR A 146 -10.16 -4.15 -13.64
C TYR A 146 -10.40 -4.05 -15.15
N THR A 147 -9.84 -4.97 -15.96
CA THR A 147 -10.21 -5.05 -17.39
C THR A 147 -11.68 -5.41 -17.55
N HIS A 148 -12.19 -6.40 -16.80
CA HIS A 148 -13.60 -6.76 -16.83
C HIS A 148 -14.50 -5.59 -16.39
N GLN A 149 -14.15 -4.91 -15.30
CA GLN A 149 -14.96 -3.79 -14.80
C GLN A 149 -14.92 -2.58 -15.74
N ALA A 150 -13.80 -2.32 -16.40
CA ALA A 150 -13.68 -1.23 -17.37
C ALA A 150 -14.63 -1.42 -18.57
N CYS A 151 -14.88 -2.67 -19.00
CA CYS A 151 -15.78 -2.95 -20.11
C CYS A 151 -17.26 -2.93 -19.74
N PHE A 152 -17.64 -3.41 -18.55
CA PHE A 152 -19.04 -3.70 -18.23
C PHE A 152 -19.70 -2.76 -17.22
N VAL A 153 -18.92 -1.99 -16.46
CA VAL A 153 -19.42 -1.36 -15.23
C VAL A 153 -19.14 0.13 -15.21
N PHE A 154 -17.87 0.47 -15.46
CA PHE A 154 -17.44 1.83 -15.29
C PHE A 154 -17.81 2.67 -16.49
N PHE A 155 -18.32 3.87 -16.22
CA PHE A 155 -18.36 4.92 -17.22
C PHE A 155 -17.28 5.95 -16.92
N GLN A 156 -16.71 6.50 -17.98
CA GLN A 156 -15.65 7.49 -17.90
C GLN A 156 -16.23 8.89 -18.16
N PRO A 157 -16.32 9.77 -17.14
CA PRO A 157 -16.90 11.10 -17.32
C PRO A 157 -15.97 12.10 -18.01
N PHE A 158 -14.66 11.82 -18.08
CA PHE A 158 -13.66 12.70 -18.68
C PHE A 158 -12.56 11.90 -19.39
N GLU A 159 -12.12 12.39 -20.54
CA GLU A 159 -10.96 11.84 -21.25
C GLU A 159 -9.67 12.45 -20.69
N GLY A 160 -8.86 11.63 -20.01
CA GLY A 160 -7.66 12.09 -19.30
C GLY A 160 -6.46 12.44 -20.20
N GLY A 161 -6.55 12.19 -21.51
CA GLY A 161 -5.50 12.52 -22.49
C GLY A 161 -4.09 12.00 -22.14
N GLY A 162 -4.00 10.88 -21.41
CA GLY A 162 -2.72 10.28 -21.00
C GLY A 162 -1.96 11.01 -19.87
N LYS A 163 -2.50 12.11 -19.30
CA LYS A 163 -1.85 12.83 -18.18
C LYS A 163 -1.60 11.94 -16.95
N LEU A 164 -2.47 10.96 -16.74
CA LEU A 164 -2.37 10.01 -15.63
C LEU A 164 -1.13 9.11 -15.74
N MET A 165 -0.75 8.70 -16.95
CA MET A 165 0.45 7.88 -17.17
C MET A 165 1.72 8.62 -16.74
N ARG A 166 1.80 9.93 -17.01
CA ARG A 166 2.93 10.76 -16.58
C ARG A 166 3.01 10.84 -15.04
N LEU A 167 1.87 10.96 -14.36
CA LEU A 167 1.81 10.97 -12.90
C LEU A 167 2.26 9.63 -12.31
N VAL A 168 1.72 8.52 -12.82
CA VAL A 168 2.07 7.16 -12.36
C VAL A 168 3.55 6.90 -12.57
N ASN A 169 4.11 7.18 -13.76
CA ASN A 169 5.53 7.02 -14.02
C ASN A 169 6.40 7.81 -13.03
N ARG A 170 6.03 9.08 -12.74
CA ARG A 170 6.76 9.90 -11.76
C ARG A 170 6.74 9.26 -10.37
N THR A 171 5.59 8.74 -9.94
CA THR A 171 5.46 8.09 -8.63
C THR A 171 6.21 6.77 -8.56
N LEU A 172 6.21 5.97 -9.63
CA LEU A 172 6.97 4.72 -9.71
C LEU A 172 8.48 4.96 -9.58
N PHE A 173 9.02 5.98 -10.24
CA PHE A 173 10.43 6.36 -10.08
C PHE A 173 10.76 6.80 -8.65
N PHE A 174 9.85 7.53 -8.00
CA PHE A 174 10.03 7.93 -6.60
C PHE A 174 10.05 6.72 -5.66
N ILE A 175 9.18 5.73 -5.89
CA ILE A 175 9.15 4.49 -5.11
C ILE A 175 10.42 3.67 -5.30
N LEU A 176 10.91 3.55 -6.55
CA LEU A 176 12.18 2.89 -6.83
C LEU A 176 13.32 3.58 -6.07
N TYR A 177 13.36 4.91 -6.12
CA TYR A 177 14.36 5.70 -5.40
C TYR A 177 14.33 5.45 -3.89
N THR A 178 13.14 5.51 -3.27
CA THR A 178 13.02 5.28 -1.82
C THR A 178 13.35 3.84 -1.43
N SER A 179 13.00 2.85 -2.25
CA SER A 179 13.36 1.45 -1.98
C SER A 179 14.88 1.22 -1.96
N ILE A 180 15.63 1.83 -2.89
CA ILE A 180 17.09 1.69 -2.95
C ILE A 180 17.74 2.42 -1.75
N LEU A 181 17.19 3.58 -1.36
CA LEU A 181 17.65 4.32 -0.17
C LEU A 181 17.47 3.48 1.10
N VAL A 182 16.26 2.94 1.33
CA VAL A 182 15.99 2.10 2.50
C VAL A 182 16.89 0.86 2.52
N PHE A 183 17.07 0.22 1.38
CA PHE A 183 17.97 -0.93 1.25
C PHE A 183 19.42 -0.58 1.62
N THR A 184 19.89 0.59 1.19
CA THR A 184 21.21 1.10 1.53
C THR A 184 21.38 1.27 3.05
N VAL A 185 20.37 1.82 3.74
CA VAL A 185 20.38 1.98 5.21
C VAL A 185 20.48 0.62 5.91
N ILE A 186 19.72 -0.38 5.45
CA ILE A 186 19.77 -1.74 5.99
C ILE A 186 21.17 -2.36 5.82
N LEU A 187 21.82 -2.14 4.67
CA LEU A 187 23.19 -2.64 4.44
C LEU A 187 24.23 -1.97 5.33
N TYR A 188 24.07 -0.68 5.64
CA TYR A 188 24.96 0.01 6.58
C TYR A 188 24.86 -0.58 8.00
N GLY A 189 23.67 -1.02 8.43
CA GLY A 189 23.48 -1.70 9.72
C GLY A 189 24.10 -3.10 9.79
N LYS A 190 24.26 -3.78 8.65
CA LYS A 190 24.89 -5.11 8.59
C LYS A 190 26.41 -5.05 8.35
N ASP A 191 27.04 -3.90 8.59
CA ASP A 191 28.46 -3.62 8.33
C ASP A 191 28.95 -3.86 6.87
N ALA A 192 28.04 -4.01 5.91
CA ALA A 192 28.33 -4.24 4.49
C ALA A 192 28.64 -2.92 3.75
N LYS A 193 29.54 -2.10 4.30
CA LYS A 193 29.79 -0.70 3.91
C LYS A 193 30.21 -0.53 2.45
N ARG A 194 30.97 -1.49 1.90
CA ARG A 194 31.46 -1.46 0.50
C ARG A 194 30.35 -1.71 -0.53
N GLN A 195 29.32 -2.46 -0.16
CA GLN A 195 28.15 -2.66 -1.03
C GLN A 195 27.22 -1.46 -0.94
N ALA A 196 27.01 -0.92 0.27
CA ALA A 196 26.17 0.25 0.49
C ALA A 196 26.68 1.50 -0.27
N SER A 197 28.00 1.72 -0.31
CA SER A 197 28.58 2.83 -1.06
C SER A 197 28.30 2.75 -2.58
N SER A 198 28.26 1.53 -3.13
CA SER A 198 27.93 1.31 -4.55
C SER A 198 26.47 1.68 -4.86
N PHE A 199 25.53 1.36 -3.95
CA PHE A 199 24.12 1.73 -4.10
C PHE A 199 23.90 3.24 -3.99
N LEU A 200 24.61 3.94 -3.10
CA LEU A 200 24.55 5.41 -3.02
C LEU A 200 25.01 6.10 -4.31
N ILE A 201 26.05 5.58 -4.96
CA ILE A 201 26.54 6.12 -6.24
C ILE A 201 25.46 5.98 -7.32
N ILE A 202 24.79 4.82 -7.39
CA ILE A 202 23.70 4.57 -8.34
C ILE A 202 22.53 5.53 -8.09
N VAL A 203 22.14 5.70 -6.81
CA VAL A 203 21.09 6.63 -6.38
C VAL A 203 21.45 8.07 -6.77
N GLY A 204 22.69 8.49 -6.53
CA GLY A 204 23.20 9.81 -6.92
C GLY A 204 23.13 10.06 -8.44
N ILE A 205 23.51 9.07 -9.25
CA ILE A 205 23.44 9.16 -10.72
C ILE A 205 21.98 9.25 -11.20
N MET A 206 21.06 8.48 -10.61
CA MET A 206 19.64 8.55 -10.94
C MET A 206 19.04 9.94 -10.61
N THR A 207 19.38 10.51 -9.45
CA THR A 207 18.92 11.85 -9.05
C THR A 207 19.42 12.93 -10.00
N LEU A 208 20.70 12.89 -10.37
CA LEU A 208 21.30 13.85 -11.30
C LEU A 208 20.71 13.75 -12.70
N SER A 209 20.48 12.53 -13.19
CA SER A 209 19.88 12.29 -14.51
C SER A 209 18.44 12.81 -14.59
N LYS A 210 17.68 12.65 -13.50
CA LYS A 210 16.31 13.16 -13.44
C LYS A 210 16.25 14.67 -13.30
N HIS A 211 17.12 15.26 -12.47
CA HIS A 211 17.21 16.72 -12.30
C HIS A 211 17.60 17.42 -13.60
N ARG A 212 18.49 16.82 -14.40
CA ARG A 212 18.89 17.35 -15.72
C ARG A 212 17.80 17.24 -16.79
N SER A 213 16.82 16.36 -16.62
CA SER A 213 15.74 16.11 -17.58
C SER A 213 14.45 16.91 -17.26
N MET A 214 14.43 17.69 -16.18
CA MET A 214 13.36 18.63 -15.81
C MET A 214 13.74 20.04 -16.25
#